data_AF-A0A835P8M5-F1
#
_entry.id   AF-A0A835P8M5-F1
#
_cell.length_a   1.000
_cell.length_b   1.000
_cell.length_c   1.000
_cell.angle_alpha   90.00
_cell.angle_beta   90.00
_cell.angle_gamma   90.00
#
_symmetry.space_group_name_H-M   'P 1'
#
loop_
_entity.id
_entity.type
_entity.pdbx_description
1 polymer ?
#
loop_
_entity_poly.entity_id
_entity_poly.type
_entity_poly.pdbx_seq_one_letter_code
_entity_poly.pdbx_strand_id
1 'polypeptide(L)'
;MDFEASVEEGLKLAKRVYAGKERHTAILTRQPPGMERTRASLLPTAPVVYAVIIDPAIVDNPDFPSYQPHVYGRCDPPALIPLQMKEIAMEVDCYLDTAFVTVRGKWRVHCVMGSRKCDCRLVVPMGEK
;
A
#
# COMPACT_ATOMS: atom_id res chain seq x y z
N MET A 1 16.89 -6.79 -2.89
CA MET A 1 15.89 -5.80 -2.47
C MET A 1 14.97 -6.50 -1.51
N ASP A 2 14.88 -6.03 -0.27
CA ASP A 2 14.02 -6.63 0.75
C ASP A 2 12.60 -6.04 0.63
N PHE A 3 11.66 -6.86 0.16
CA PHE A 3 10.28 -6.44 -0.08
C PHE A 3 9.55 -6.08 1.22
N GLU A 4 9.69 -6.91 2.26
CA GLU A 4 9.01 -6.68 3.53
C GLU A 4 9.53 -5.40 4.20
N ALA A 5 10.85 -5.15 4.17
CA ALA A 5 11.42 -3.89 4.65
C ALA A 5 10.86 -2.67 3.88
N SER A 6 10.75 -2.78 2.55
CA SER A 6 10.19 -1.72 1.71
C SER A 6 8.72 -1.44 2.05
N VAL A 7 7.93 -2.49 2.30
CA VAL A 7 6.54 -2.37 2.76
C VAL A 7 6.46 -1.76 4.16
N GLU A 8 7.34 -2.16 5.07
CA GLU A 8 7.37 -1.62 6.42
C GLU A 8 7.65 -0.11 6.42
N GLU A 9 8.64 0.35 5.65
CA GLU A 9 8.93 1.77 5.47
C GLU A 9 7.76 2.53 4.84
N GLY A 10 7.12 1.94 3.83
CA GLY A 10 5.91 2.52 3.24
C GLY A 10 4.78 2.67 4.25
N LEU A 11 4.56 1.68 5.12
CA LEU A 11 3.57 1.77 6.18
C LEU A 11 3.94 2.81 7.24
N LYS A 12 5.23 3.01 7.54
CA LYS A 12 5.70 4.10 8.44
C LYS A 12 5.43 5.48 7.83
N LEU A 13 5.63 5.63 6.52
CA LEU A 13 5.28 6.85 5.77
C LEU A 13 3.76 7.09 5.77
N ALA A 14 2.97 6.03 5.52
CA ALA A 14 1.51 6.10 5.38
C ALA A 14 0.75 6.25 6.71
N LYS A 15 1.21 5.66 7.82
CA LYS A 15 0.57 5.79 9.15
C LYS A 15 0.51 7.25 9.63
N ARG A 16 1.44 8.07 9.17
CA ARG A 16 1.44 9.52 9.42
C ARG A 16 0.34 10.27 8.64
N VAL A 17 -0.22 9.67 7.59
CA VAL A 17 -1.35 10.21 6.80
C VAL A 17 -2.70 9.94 7.49
N TYR A 18 -2.83 8.83 8.21
CA TYR A 18 -4.08 8.43 8.87
C TYR A 18 -4.34 9.15 10.20
N ALA A 19 -3.30 9.49 10.97
CA ALA A 19 -3.45 10.18 12.25
C ALA A 19 -4.14 11.56 12.13
N GLY A 20 -3.86 12.30 11.06
CA GLY A 20 -4.47 13.60 10.79
C GLY A 20 -5.91 13.51 10.33
N LYS A 21 -6.27 12.42 9.64
CA LYS A 21 -7.65 12.18 9.18
C LYS A 21 -8.56 11.72 10.33
N GLU A 22 -8.02 10.98 11.30
CA GLU A 22 -8.74 10.57 12.50
C GLU A 22 -9.12 11.76 13.39
N ARG A 23 -8.36 12.86 13.41
CA ARG A 23 -8.79 14.07 14.13
C ARG A 23 -10.10 14.67 13.61
N HIS A 24 -10.48 14.39 12.37
CA HIS A 24 -11.73 14.87 11.78
C HIS A 24 -12.84 13.80 11.75
N THR A 25 -12.54 12.54 12.12
CA THR A 25 -13.52 11.43 12.09
C THR A 25 -13.59 10.59 13.38
N ALA A 26 -12.86 10.94 14.43
CA ALA A 26 -12.85 10.29 15.75
C ALA A 26 -14.19 10.32 16.52
N ILE A 27 -15.32 10.61 15.87
CA ILE A 27 -16.65 10.47 16.46
C ILE A 27 -17.27 9.08 16.16
N LEU A 28 -16.82 8.32 15.14
CA LEU A 28 -17.67 7.24 14.61
C LEU A 28 -17.18 5.80 14.56
N THR A 29 -15.99 5.42 15.03
CA THR A 29 -15.66 3.99 15.11
C THR A 29 -14.75 3.64 16.28
N ARG A 30 -15.38 3.13 17.34
CA ARG A 30 -14.77 2.44 18.47
C ARG A 30 -13.95 1.24 17.98
N GLN A 31 -12.63 1.30 18.13
CA GLN A 31 -11.75 0.13 17.94
C GLN A 31 -12.04 -0.94 19.01
N PRO A 32 -12.15 -2.24 18.67
CA PRO A 32 -12.17 -3.29 19.67
C PRO A 32 -10.78 -3.46 20.30
N PRO A 33 -10.70 -3.78 21.61
CA PRO A 33 -9.45 -3.86 22.34
C PRO A 33 -8.78 -5.23 22.17
N GLY A 34 -7.45 -5.24 22.12
CA GLY A 34 -6.64 -6.41 22.41
C GLY A 34 -6.54 -7.45 21.30
N MET A 35 -5.72 -7.18 20.28
CA MET A 35 -5.05 -8.26 19.57
C MET A 35 -3.56 -7.99 19.63
N GLU A 36 -2.83 -8.86 20.31
CA GLU A 36 -1.37 -8.88 20.27
C GLU A 36 -0.93 -8.81 18.82
N ARG A 37 0.01 -7.90 18.51
CA ARG A 37 0.61 -7.80 17.19
C ARG A 37 1.49 -9.02 16.97
N THR A 38 0.90 -10.16 16.68
CA THR A 38 1.57 -11.21 15.91
C THR A 38 2.20 -10.49 14.73
N ARG A 39 3.51 -10.65 14.51
CA ARG A 39 4.19 -10.09 13.32
C ARG A 39 3.56 -10.75 12.10
N ALA A 40 2.45 -10.18 11.62
CA ALA A 40 1.82 -10.61 10.40
C ALA A 40 2.87 -10.42 9.31
N SER A 41 3.12 -11.47 8.53
CA SER A 41 3.98 -11.37 7.36
C SER A 41 3.49 -10.21 6.49
N LEU A 42 4.44 -9.43 5.95
CA LEU A 42 4.15 -8.32 5.05
C LEU A 42 4.02 -8.80 3.60
N LEU A 43 4.19 -10.11 3.36
CA LEU A 43 3.94 -10.74 2.08
C LEU A 43 2.43 -10.81 1.79
N PRO A 44 2.00 -10.36 0.61
CA PRO A 44 0.59 -10.41 0.25
C PRO A 44 0.15 -11.85 -0.02
N THR A 45 -1.04 -12.21 0.47
CA THR A 45 -1.64 -13.53 0.24
C THR A 45 -2.62 -13.56 -0.93
N ALA A 46 -2.82 -12.42 -1.58
CA ALA A 46 -3.63 -12.23 -2.77
C ALA A 46 -2.93 -11.18 -3.66
N PRO A 47 -3.34 -11.00 -4.94
CA PRO A 47 -2.80 -9.93 -5.75
C PRO A 47 -3.00 -8.55 -5.11
N VAL A 48 -1.90 -7.83 -4.88
CA VAL A 48 -1.92 -6.50 -4.28
C VAL A 48 -1.07 -5.56 -5.12
N VAL A 49 -1.56 -4.33 -5.30
CA VAL A 49 -0.82 -3.25 -5.94
C VAL A 49 -0.24 -2.32 -4.88
N TYR A 50 1.03 -1.98 -5.01
CA TYR A 50 1.73 -1.03 -4.14
C TYR A 50 2.11 0.22 -4.92
N ALA A 51 1.99 1.39 -4.30
CA ALA A 51 2.65 2.61 -4.78
C ALA A 51 4.15 2.55 -4.46
N VAL A 52 4.98 2.87 -5.45
CA VAL A 52 6.45 2.92 -5.31
C VAL A 52 6.86 4.34 -4.97
N ILE A 53 7.36 4.53 -3.74
CA ILE A 53 7.73 5.84 -3.21
C ILE A 53 9.25 5.95 -3.16
N ILE A 54 9.81 6.69 -4.11
CA ILE A 54 11.24 7.05 -4.15
C ILE A 54 11.44 8.41 -3.48
N ASP A 55 10.57 9.36 -3.81
CA ASP A 55 10.55 10.68 -3.19
C ASP A 55 9.40 10.74 -2.19
N PRO A 56 9.68 10.62 -0.89
CA PRO A 56 8.65 10.70 0.14
C PRO A 56 7.94 12.06 0.21
N ALA A 57 8.48 13.12 -0.41
CA ALA A 57 7.79 14.41 -0.50
C ALA A 57 6.55 14.39 -1.41
N ILE A 58 6.35 13.32 -2.22
CA ILE A 58 5.14 13.17 -3.03
C ILE A 58 3.95 12.61 -2.24
N VAL A 59 4.19 12.11 -1.02
CA VAL A 59 3.18 11.48 -0.19
C VAL A 59 2.25 12.55 0.39
N ASP A 60 0.94 12.37 0.22
CA ASP A 60 -0.09 13.30 0.70
C ASP A 60 -0.28 13.12 2.21
N ASN A 61 0.45 13.90 3.01
CA ASN A 61 0.38 13.87 4.47
C ASN A 61 -0.19 15.18 5.02
N PRO A 62 -1.43 15.19 5.56
CA PRO A 62 -2.05 16.40 6.08
C PRO A 62 -1.45 16.90 7.40
N ASP A 63 -0.73 16.06 8.17
CA ASP A 63 -0.14 16.43 9.46
C ASP A 63 1.24 17.08 9.33
N PHE A 64 2.00 16.67 8.30
CA PHE A 64 3.34 17.18 8.02
C PHE A 64 3.41 17.65 6.57
N PRO A 65 3.01 18.91 6.28
CA PRO A 65 3.22 19.53 4.97
C PRO A 65 4.71 19.72 4.62
N SER A 66 5.61 19.45 5.58
CA SER A 66 7.04 19.66 5.49
C SER A 66 7.78 18.34 5.56
N TYR A 67 7.65 17.49 4.53
CA TYR A 67 8.76 16.59 4.26
C TYR A 67 9.97 17.47 3.93
N GLN A 68 10.85 17.70 4.91
CA GLN A 68 12.03 18.55 4.70
C GLN A 68 13.01 17.77 3.83
N PRO A 69 13.23 18.18 2.56
CA PRO A 69 14.04 17.40 1.61
C PRO A 69 15.50 17.24 2.07
N HIS A 70 15.95 18.12 2.97
CA HIS A 70 17.30 18.13 3.52
C HIS A 70 17.50 17.14 4.69
N VAL A 71 16.43 16.64 5.30
CA VAL A 71 16.51 15.75 6.50
C VAL A 71 16.29 14.30 6.11
N TYR A 72 15.43 14.08 5.12
CA TYR A 72 15.08 12.76 4.65
C TYR A 72 15.35 12.70 3.15
N GLY A 73 16.41 11.97 2.80
CA GLY A 73 16.79 11.75 1.40
C GLY A 73 15.77 10.89 0.66
N ARG A 74 16.12 10.53 -0.58
CA ARG A 74 15.35 9.56 -1.36
C ARG A 74 15.29 8.21 -0.64
N CYS A 75 14.15 7.52 -0.74
CA CYS A 75 14.03 6.15 -0.29
C CYS A 75 14.85 5.24 -1.22
N ASP A 76 15.90 4.62 -0.68
CA ASP A 76 16.69 3.59 -1.37
C ASP A 76 16.92 2.40 -0.41
N PRO A 77 16.21 1.27 -0.57
CA PRO A 77 15.26 0.96 -1.65
C PRO A 77 13.95 1.77 -1.55
N PRO A 78 13.16 1.86 -2.64
CA PRO A 78 11.88 2.57 -2.63
C PRO A 78 10.92 2.00 -1.58
N ALA A 79 10.22 2.88 -0.85
CA ALA A 79 9.19 2.46 0.09
C ALA A 79 7.92 2.04 -0.66
N LEU A 80 7.23 1.01 -0.17
CA LEU A 80 6.05 0.42 -0.81
C LEU A 80 4.81 0.62 0.05
N ILE A 81 3.83 1.38 -0.45
CA ILE A 81 2.56 1.59 0.25
C ILE A 81 1.47 0.74 -0.43
N PRO A 82 0.85 -0.23 0.25
CA PRO A 82 -0.22 -1.03 -0.35
C PRO A 82 -1.41 -0.13 -0.68
N LEU A 83 -1.92 -0.24 -1.91
CA LEU A 83 -3.07 0.53 -2.36
C LEU A 83 -4.37 -0.16 -1.99
N GLN A 84 -5.37 0.65 -1.60
CA GLN A 84 -6.71 0.15 -1.33
C GLN A 84 -7.37 -0.33 -2.63
N MET A 85 -7.63 -1.63 -2.72
CA MET A 85 -8.49 -2.21 -3.76
C MET A 85 -9.93 -1.72 -3.58
N LYS A 86 -10.56 -1.29 -4.68
CA LYS A 86 -11.95 -0.84 -4.72
C LYS A 86 -12.86 -1.86 -5.38
N GLU A 87 -12.39 -2.44 -6.47
CA GLU A 87 -13.14 -3.43 -7.25
C GLU A 87 -12.15 -4.48 -7.75
N ILE A 88 -12.62 -5.72 -7.85
CA ILE A 88 -11.91 -6.82 -8.50
C ILE A 88 -12.92 -7.74 -9.17
N ALA A 89 -12.57 -8.19 -10.37
CA ALA A 89 -13.27 -9.20 -11.13
C ALA A 89 -12.22 -10.18 -11.69
N MET A 90 -12.61 -11.44 -11.77
CA MET A 90 -11.77 -12.51 -12.29
C MET A 90 -12.59 -13.39 -13.22
N GLU A 91 -12.04 -13.68 -14.38
CA GLU A 91 -12.57 -14.61 -15.38
C GLU A 91 -11.53 -15.71 -15.57
N VAL A 92 -11.97 -16.97 -15.59
CA VAL A 92 -11.07 -18.13 -15.74
C VAL A 92 -11.63 -19.02 -16.83
N ASP A 93 -10.85 -19.20 -17.90
CA ASP A 93 -11.17 -20.08 -19.00
C ASP A 93 -10.24 -21.30 -18.97
N CYS A 94 -10.79 -22.48 -18.68
CA CYS A 94 -10.03 -23.73 -18.60
C CYS A 94 -10.21 -24.56 -19.87
N TYR A 95 -9.10 -24.97 -20.49
CA TYR A 95 -9.05 -25.85 -21.66
C TYR A 95 -8.04 -26.97 -21.43
N LEU A 96 -8.51 -28.22 -21.35
CA LEU A 96 -7.67 -29.40 -21.09
C LEU A 96 -6.80 -29.21 -19.83
N ASP A 97 -5.50 -29.00 -20.02
CA ASP A 97 -4.47 -28.81 -18.99
C ASP A 97 -4.05 -27.35 -18.79
N THR A 98 -4.68 -26.41 -19.51
CA THR A 98 -4.34 -24.98 -19.50
C THR A 98 -5.49 -24.15 -18.96
N ALA A 99 -5.20 -23.17 -18.10
CA ALA A 99 -6.16 -22.18 -17.63
C ALA A 99 -5.69 -20.76 -17.99
N PHE A 100 -6.58 -19.97 -18.59
CA PHE A 100 -6.37 -18.54 -18.82
C PHE A 100 -7.08 -17.76 -17.73
N VAL A 101 -6.33 -17.01 -16.93
CA VAL A 101 -6.86 -16.22 -15.82
C VAL A 101 -6.79 -14.74 -16.18
N THR A 102 -7.94 -14.09 -16.31
CA THR A 102 -8.05 -12.65 -16.53
C THR A 102 -8.47 -11.98 -15.23
N VAL A 103 -7.63 -11.08 -14.71
CA VAL A 103 -7.95 -10.28 -13.52
C VAL A 103 -8.14 -8.82 -13.92
N ARG A 104 -9.27 -8.24 -13.56
CA ARG A 104 -9.55 -6.80 -13.68
C ARG A 104 -9.70 -6.23 -12.28
N GLY A 105 -8.94 -5.21 -11.94
CA GLY A 105 -9.07 -4.56 -10.65
C GLY A 105 -8.96 -3.05 -10.76
N LYS A 106 -9.54 -2.37 -9.77
CA LYS A 106 -9.39 -0.94 -9.56
C LYS A 106 -8.80 -0.71 -8.18
N TRP A 107 -7.69 0.03 -8.13
CA TRP A 107 -7.04 0.43 -6.88
C TRP A 107 -7.06 1.95 -6.76
N ARG A 108 -7.23 2.45 -5.54
CA ARG A 108 -7.16 3.88 -5.24
C ARG A 108 -5.74 4.25 -4.81
N VAL A 109 -5.10 5.14 -5.55
CA VAL A 109 -3.88 5.82 -5.11
C VAL A 109 -4.27 6.88 -4.08
N HIS A 110 -4.26 6.53 -2.80
CA HIS A 110 -4.73 7.39 -1.70
C HIS A 110 -3.60 8.07 -0.93
N CYS A 111 -2.35 7.77 -1.25
CA CYS A 111 -1.17 8.20 -0.49
C CYS A 111 -0.30 9.20 -1.24
N VAL A 112 -0.59 9.51 -2.51
CA VAL A 112 0.19 10.44 -3.33
C VAL A 112 -0.62 11.69 -3.58
N MET A 113 0.03 12.86 -3.48
CA MET A 113 -0.62 14.15 -3.75
C MET A 113 -1.21 14.18 -5.17
N GLY A 114 -2.39 14.78 -5.34
CA GLY A 114 -3.11 14.78 -6.62
C GLY A 114 -2.37 15.45 -7.80
N SER A 115 -1.38 16.32 -7.53
CA SER A 115 -0.52 16.95 -8.54
C SER A 115 0.75 16.15 -8.86
N ARG A 116 0.94 14.99 -8.22
CA ARG A 116 2.12 14.13 -8.35
C ARG A 116 1.72 12.76 -8.90
N LYS A 117 2.73 11.99 -9.31
CA LYS A 117 2.59 10.63 -9.82
C LYS A 117 3.62 9.72 -9.16
N CYS A 118 3.30 8.43 -9.12
CA CYS A 118 4.22 7.38 -8.72
C CYS A 118 4.07 6.19 -9.67
N ASP A 119 5.08 5.34 -9.70
CA ASP A 119 4.93 4.02 -10.31
C ASP A 119 4.13 3.11 -9.37
N CYS A 120 3.53 2.08 -9.94
CA CYS A 120 2.81 1.04 -9.20
C CYS A 120 3.45 -0.32 -9.44
N ARG A 121 3.50 -1.17 -8.42
CA ARG A 121 3.99 -2.54 -8.50
C ARG A 121 2.87 -3.50 -8.14
N LEU A 122 2.43 -4.31 -9.10
CA LEU A 122 1.55 -5.45 -8.87
C LEU A 122 2.39 -6.62 -8.36
N VAL A 123 1.98 -7.20 -7.23
CA VAL A 123 2.57 -8.41 -6.67
C VAL A 123 1.50 -9.49 -6.72
N VAL A 124 1.81 -10.59 -7.41
CA VAL A 124 0.98 -11.77 -7.51
C VAL A 124 1.66 -12.88 -6.72
N PRO A 125 1.08 -13.36 -5.61
CA PRO A 125 1.63 -14.52 -4.91
C PRO A 125 1.48 -15.75 -5.81
N MET A 126 2.58 -16.45 -6.05
CA MET A 126 2.64 -17.68 -6.84
C MET A 126 3.06 -18.81 -5.91
N GLY A 127 2.18 -19.78 -5.66
CA GLY A 127 2.43 -20.92 -4.78
C GLY A 127 1.36 -21.10 -3.69
N GLU A 128 1.37 -22.27 -3.06
CA GLU A 128 0.58 -22.55 -1.85
C GLU A 128 1.32 -22.05 -0.60
N LYS A 129 0.59 -21.78 0.47
CA LYS A 129 1.16 -21.42 1.78
C LYS A 129 1.68 -22.64 2.52
#